data_AF-A0A0D3JHK6-F1
#
_entry.id   AF-A0A0D3JHK6-F1
#
_cell.length_a   1.000
_cell.length_b   1.000
_cell.length_c   1.000
_cell.angle_alpha   90.00
_cell.angle_beta   90.00
_cell.angle_gamma   90.00
#
_symmetry.space_group_name_H-M   'P 1'
#
loop_
_entity.id
_entity.type
_entity.pdbx_description
1 polymer ?
#
loop_
_entity_poly.entity_id
_entity_poly.type
_entity_poly.pdbx_seq_one_letter_code
_entity_poly.pdbx_strand_id
1 'polypeptide(L)'
;MTIRIPQLLVLLACSSAAALTLTQEKHLAKPNVRSLTRLRGGDTIGTAVVGASAAIGAATGVSMYLGTESITKMIWLGLNTFPHDKYIAVAMIGWAVGKLSAVMGGVEAAKRFASLNCIPLTLWLLTNFRGGAPFTTSIMPAVLLAGYVYAGFIED
;
A
#
# COMPACT_ATOMS: atom_id res chain seq x y z
N MET A 1 5.13 -13.72 27.57
CA MET A 1 5.67 -12.34 27.38
C MET A 1 4.81 -11.67 26.32
N THR A 2 3.82 -10.90 26.75
CA THR A 2 2.69 -10.43 25.95
C THR A 2 3.05 -9.11 25.29
N ILE A 3 3.37 -9.14 24.00
CA ILE A 3 3.66 -7.92 23.22
C ILE A 3 2.32 -7.23 22.95
N ARG A 4 2.13 -6.06 23.58
CA ARG A 4 0.90 -5.27 23.45
C ARG A 4 0.85 -4.60 22.07
N ILE A 5 -0.36 -4.57 21.52
CA ILE A 5 -0.75 -4.09 20.18
C ILE A 5 -0.48 -2.61 19.85
N PRO A 6 -0.22 -1.63 20.78
CA PRO A 6 -0.08 -0.23 20.35
C PRO A 6 1.29 0.14 19.75
N GLN A 7 2.28 -0.75 19.74
CA GLN A 7 3.63 -0.41 19.22
C GLN A 7 3.78 -0.59 17.70
N LEU A 8 2.97 -1.42 17.05
CA LEU A 8 2.98 -1.54 15.58
C LEU A 8 2.29 -0.36 14.88
N LEU A 9 1.35 0.31 15.57
CA LEU A 9 0.56 1.41 15.01
C LEU A 9 1.40 2.69 14.80
N VAL A 10 2.44 2.88 15.61
CA VAL A 10 3.35 4.05 15.49
C VAL A 10 4.34 3.86 14.33
N LEU A 11 4.74 2.63 14.03
CA LEU A 11 5.63 2.33 12.90
C LEU A 11 4.96 2.48 11.54
N LEU A 12 3.63 2.26 11.44
CA LEU A 12 2.88 2.46 10.20
C LEU A 12 2.51 3.94 9.94
N ALA A 13 2.38 4.75 11.00
CA ALA A 13 2.02 6.17 10.88
C ALA A 13 3.20 7.07 10.44
N CYS A 14 4.44 6.62 10.60
CA CYS A 14 5.62 7.41 10.19
C CYS A 14 5.91 7.38 8.68
N SER A 15 5.41 6.39 7.94
CA SER A 15 5.65 6.31 6.48
C SER A 15 4.80 7.26 5.66
N SER A 16 3.66 7.73 6.19
CA SER A 16 2.80 8.72 5.53
C SER A 16 3.27 10.16 5.72
N ALA A 17 4.08 10.44 6.75
CA ALA A 17 4.66 11.77 6.97
C ALA A 17 5.83 12.06 6.00
N ALA A 18 6.59 11.03 5.58
CA ALA A 18 7.70 11.19 4.64
C ALA A 18 7.24 11.49 3.19
N ALA A 19 5.99 11.15 2.84
CA ALA A 19 5.43 11.43 1.52
C ALA A 19 4.95 12.89 1.36
N LEU A 20 4.77 13.63 2.47
CA LEU A 20 4.20 14.97 2.43
C LEU A 20 5.23 16.09 2.21
N THR A 21 6.54 15.78 2.20
CA THR A 21 7.61 16.81 2.17
C THR A 21 8.24 17.05 0.79
N LEU A 22 7.81 16.37 -0.28
CA LEU A 22 8.55 16.39 -1.56
C LEU A 22 7.85 16.98 -2.79
N THR A 23 6.72 17.68 -2.66
CA THR A 23 6.12 18.37 -3.82
C THR A 23 5.57 19.74 -3.46
N GLN A 24 6.48 20.70 -3.26
CA GLN A 24 6.20 22.09 -3.62
C GLN A 24 6.88 22.42 -4.94
N GLU A 25 6.17 23.27 -5.69
CA GLU A 25 6.50 23.91 -6.97
C GLU A 25 6.26 23.09 -8.25
N LYS A 26 5.11 23.35 -8.90
CA LYS A 26 5.09 23.95 -10.24
C LYS A 26 3.70 24.43 -10.68
N HIS A 27 3.64 25.73 -10.94
CA HIS A 27 2.73 26.55 -11.76
C HIS A 27 1.40 25.96 -12.29
N LEU A 28 0.32 26.72 -12.01
CA LEU A 28 -1.03 26.59 -12.54
C LEU A 28 -1.07 26.50 -14.08
N ALA A 29 -1.30 25.29 -14.60
CA ALA A 29 -1.77 25.06 -15.96
C ALA A 29 -3.24 24.61 -15.93
N LYS A 30 -4.05 25.14 -16.86
CA LYS A 30 -5.50 24.88 -17.00
C LYS A 30 -5.85 23.39 -16.85
N PRO A 31 -6.86 23.01 -16.04
CA PRO A 31 -7.23 21.62 -15.85
C PRO A 31 -7.86 21.08 -17.14
N ASN A 32 -7.15 20.19 -17.83
CA ASN A 32 -7.73 19.37 -18.90
C ASN A 32 -8.32 18.11 -18.25
N VAL A 33 -9.59 17.81 -18.50
CA VAL A 33 -10.28 16.63 -17.95
C VAL A 33 -9.56 15.33 -18.36
N ARG A 34 -8.86 15.32 -19.50
CA ARG A 34 -7.98 14.22 -19.92
C ARG A 34 -6.64 14.14 -19.16
N SER A 35 -6.15 15.24 -18.57
CA SER A 35 -4.96 15.21 -17.70
C SER A 35 -5.29 14.86 -16.25
N LEU A 36 -6.57 14.98 -15.84
CA LEU A 36 -7.05 14.55 -14.52
C LEU A 36 -7.27 13.03 -14.43
N THR A 37 -7.41 12.34 -15.56
CA THR A 37 -7.67 10.89 -15.64
C THR A 37 -6.50 10.08 -16.18
N ARG A 38 -5.45 10.73 -16.71
CA ARG A 38 -4.15 10.08 -16.89
C ARG A 38 -3.46 10.03 -15.54
N LEU A 39 -3.52 8.87 -14.88
CA LEU A 39 -2.46 8.48 -13.95
C LEU A 39 -1.14 8.65 -14.70
N ARG A 40 -0.35 9.68 -14.36
CA ARG A 40 0.90 9.98 -15.07
C ARG A 40 1.93 8.85 -14.96
N GLY A 41 1.75 7.91 -14.04
CA GLY A 41 2.44 6.63 -13.98
C GLY A 41 1.57 5.49 -14.52
N GLY A 42 1.22 5.50 -15.80
CA GLY A 42 0.58 4.34 -16.45
C GLY A 42 1.51 3.57 -17.38
N ASP A 43 2.71 4.10 -17.62
CA ASP A 43 3.56 3.68 -18.74
C ASP A 43 4.56 2.57 -18.35
N THR A 44 4.62 2.18 -17.08
CA THR A 44 5.56 1.15 -16.57
C THR A 44 4.86 0.08 -15.75
N ILE A 45 5.42 -1.13 -15.73
CA ILE A 45 4.87 -2.27 -14.99
C ILE A 45 4.87 -1.95 -13.49
N GLY A 46 5.92 -1.31 -12.97
CA GLY A 46 6.02 -0.95 -11.56
C GLY A 46 4.97 0.09 -11.16
N THR A 47 4.70 1.09 -12.00
CA THR A 47 3.58 2.00 -11.73
C THR A 47 2.22 1.30 -11.75
N ALA A 48 2.04 0.30 -12.63
CA ALA A 48 0.83 -0.53 -12.66
C ALA A 48 0.71 -1.41 -11.41
N VAL A 49 1.82 -1.99 -10.93
CA VAL A 49 1.88 -2.78 -9.69
C VAL A 49 1.50 -1.92 -8.47
N VAL A 50 2.08 -0.71 -8.37
CA VAL A 50 1.74 0.21 -7.28
C VAL A 50 0.27 0.63 -7.37
N GLY A 51 -0.24 0.94 -8.57
CA GLY A 51 -1.66 1.29 -8.78
C GLY A 51 -2.63 0.16 -8.45
N ALA A 52 -2.39 -1.05 -8.94
CA ALA A 52 -3.22 -2.22 -8.65
C ALA A 52 -3.24 -2.54 -7.15
N SER A 53 -2.08 -2.51 -6.50
CA SER A 53 -1.99 -2.72 -5.05
C SER A 53 -2.62 -1.57 -4.24
N ALA A 54 -2.80 -0.39 -4.82
CA ALA A 54 -3.57 0.70 -4.23
C ALA A 54 -5.06 0.38 -4.25
N ALA A 55 -5.60 -0.08 -5.38
CA ALA A 55 -6.99 -0.48 -5.49
C ALA A 55 -7.34 -1.61 -4.50
N ILE A 56 -6.46 -2.62 -4.39
CA ILE A 56 -6.60 -3.72 -3.41
C ILE A 56 -6.60 -3.16 -1.98
N GLY A 57 -5.65 -2.26 -1.65
CA GLY A 57 -5.57 -1.65 -0.33
C GLY A 57 -6.80 -0.81 0.02
N ALA A 58 -7.31 -0.01 -0.94
CA ALA A 58 -8.50 0.81 -0.76
C ALA A 58 -9.75 -0.06 -0.55
N ALA A 59 -9.94 -1.08 -1.39
CA ALA A 59 -11.06 -2.00 -1.26
C ALA A 59 -11.02 -2.76 0.06
N THR A 60 -9.83 -3.20 0.50
CA THR A 60 -9.63 -3.83 1.81
C THR A 60 -9.98 -2.88 2.94
N GLY A 61 -9.45 -1.66 2.93
CA GLY A 61 -9.70 -0.67 3.98
C GLY A 61 -11.17 -0.25 4.06
N VAL A 62 -11.83 -0.01 2.92
CA VAL A 62 -13.28 0.29 2.87
C VAL A 62 -14.10 -0.89 3.39
N SER A 63 -13.76 -2.11 3.00
CA SER A 63 -14.45 -3.32 3.47
C SER A 63 -14.29 -3.51 4.98
N MET A 64 -13.08 -3.30 5.52
CA MET A 64 -12.82 -3.33 6.95
C MET A 64 -13.64 -2.26 7.69
N TYR A 65 -13.70 -1.04 7.15
CA TYR A 65 -14.42 0.09 7.75
C TYR A 65 -15.94 -0.15 7.81
N LEU A 66 -16.49 -0.73 6.74
CA LEU A 66 -17.92 -1.07 6.63
C LEU A 66 -18.29 -2.40 7.31
N GLY A 67 -17.32 -3.17 7.78
CA GLY A 67 -17.57 -4.45 8.46
C GLY A 67 -17.92 -5.61 7.50
N THR A 68 -17.47 -5.58 6.24
CA THR A 68 -17.86 -6.56 5.22
C THR A 68 -16.81 -7.66 5.01
N GLU A 69 -16.68 -8.61 5.96
CA GLU A 69 -15.66 -9.68 5.94
C GLU A 69 -15.55 -10.48 4.64
N SER A 70 -16.68 -10.78 4.01
CA SER A 70 -16.74 -11.61 2.81
C SER A 70 -15.95 -10.98 1.67
N ILE A 71 -16.01 -9.65 1.53
CA ILE A 71 -15.32 -8.91 0.48
C ILE A 71 -13.81 -8.93 0.73
N THR A 72 -13.38 -8.64 1.96
CA THR A 72 -11.95 -8.70 2.30
C THR A 72 -11.37 -10.10 2.11
N LYS A 73 -12.09 -11.16 2.52
CA LYS A 73 -11.67 -12.55 2.30
C LYS A 73 -11.57 -12.85 0.80
N MET A 74 -12.51 -12.42 -0.03
CA MET A 74 -12.44 -12.62 -1.48
C MET A 74 -11.25 -11.90 -2.13
N ILE A 75 -10.98 -10.64 -1.74
CA ILE A 75 -9.86 -9.85 -2.26
C ILE A 75 -8.52 -10.54 -1.99
N TRP A 76 -8.37 -11.17 -0.82
CA TRP A 76 -7.14 -11.85 -0.39
C TRP A 76 -7.21 -13.36 -0.57
N LEU A 77 -8.16 -13.88 -1.35
CA LEU A 77 -8.33 -15.32 -1.65
C LEU A 77 -8.48 -16.20 -0.40
N GLY A 78 -8.94 -15.64 0.72
CA GLY A 78 -9.03 -16.31 2.02
C GLY A 78 -7.69 -16.55 2.69
N LEU A 79 -6.58 -16.07 2.13
CA LEU A 79 -5.22 -16.29 2.64
C LEU A 79 -4.88 -15.37 3.81
N ASN A 80 -5.54 -14.22 3.91
CA ASN A 80 -5.33 -13.25 4.98
C ASN A 80 -6.65 -12.88 5.67
N THR A 81 -6.59 -12.80 7.00
CA THR A 81 -7.69 -12.31 7.84
C THR A 81 -7.36 -10.93 8.37
N PHE A 82 -8.29 -10.00 8.27
CA PHE A 82 -8.12 -8.62 8.74
C PHE A 82 -9.09 -8.33 9.90
N PRO A 83 -8.66 -7.61 10.95
CA PRO A 83 -9.52 -7.24 12.06
C PRO A 83 -10.52 -6.14 11.68
N HIS A 84 -11.68 -6.11 12.33
CA HIS A 84 -12.67 -5.02 12.21
C HIS A 84 -12.33 -3.82 13.08
N ASP A 85 -11.14 -3.29 12.88
CA ASP A 85 -10.69 -2.09 13.57
C ASP A 85 -10.79 -0.89 12.62
N LYS A 86 -11.60 0.10 12.99
CA LYS A 86 -11.81 1.32 12.18
C LYS A 86 -10.53 2.13 12.00
N TYR A 87 -9.61 2.11 12.96
CA TYR A 87 -8.32 2.80 12.84
C TYR A 87 -7.40 2.08 11.86
N ILE A 88 -7.36 0.74 11.90
CA ILE A 88 -6.59 -0.05 10.91
C ILE A 88 -7.20 0.11 9.51
N ALA A 89 -8.53 0.14 9.42
CA ALA A 89 -9.24 0.39 8.16
C ALA A 89 -8.87 1.75 7.56
N VAL A 90 -8.89 2.82 8.37
CA VAL A 90 -8.46 4.17 7.93
C VAL A 90 -6.98 4.18 7.54
N ALA A 91 -6.11 3.47 8.25
CA ALA A 91 -4.70 3.35 7.88
C ALA A 91 -4.53 2.64 6.53
N MET A 92 -5.29 1.57 6.25
CA MET A 92 -5.28 0.89 4.95
C MET A 92 -5.79 1.79 3.81
N ILE A 93 -6.83 2.59 4.06
CA ILE A 93 -7.31 3.60 3.11
C ILE A 93 -6.22 4.66 2.86
N GLY A 94 -5.61 5.20 3.92
CA GLY A 94 -4.53 6.16 3.82
C GLY A 94 -3.32 5.61 3.05
N TRP A 95 -2.99 4.34 3.26
CA TRP A 95 -1.95 3.64 2.52
C TRP A 95 -2.27 3.55 1.02
N ALA A 96 -3.52 3.27 0.67
CA ALA A 96 -3.98 3.26 -0.71
C ALA A 96 -3.95 4.66 -1.36
N VAL A 97 -4.36 5.70 -0.61
CA VAL A 97 -4.28 7.09 -1.08
C VAL A 97 -2.82 7.48 -1.35
N GLY A 98 -1.89 7.12 -0.46
CA GLY A 98 -0.45 7.37 -0.67
C GLY A 98 0.09 6.72 -1.95
N LYS A 99 -0.30 5.47 -2.23
CA LYS A 99 0.06 4.78 -3.49
C LYS A 99 -0.51 5.49 -4.71
N LEU A 100 -1.80 5.86 -4.69
CA LEU A 100 -2.42 6.57 -5.80
C LEU A 100 -1.75 7.92 -6.05
N SER A 101 -1.43 8.66 -4.99
CA SER A 101 -0.68 9.91 -5.07
C SER A 101 0.70 9.70 -5.72
N ALA A 102 1.43 8.64 -5.34
CA ALA A 102 2.70 8.30 -5.95
C ALA A 102 2.56 7.97 -7.45
N VAL A 103 1.55 7.19 -7.84
CA VAL A 103 1.27 6.88 -9.25
C VAL A 103 0.88 8.14 -10.04
N MET A 104 0.11 9.05 -9.44
CA MET A 104 -0.23 10.35 -10.03
C MET A 104 1.01 11.25 -10.16
N GLY A 105 1.99 11.11 -9.27
CA GLY A 105 3.27 11.80 -9.29
C GLY A 105 4.22 11.33 -10.41
N GLY A 106 3.94 10.17 -11.03
CA GLY A 106 4.73 9.61 -12.13
C GLY A 106 5.66 8.47 -11.70
N VAL A 107 6.44 7.96 -12.67
CA VAL A 107 7.26 6.74 -12.51
C VAL A 107 8.24 6.84 -11.34
N GLU A 108 9.01 7.93 -11.26
CA GLU A 108 9.98 8.14 -10.18
C GLU A 108 9.35 8.18 -8.78
N ALA A 109 8.18 8.81 -8.66
CA ALA A 109 7.47 8.86 -7.38
C ALA A 109 6.95 7.47 -6.99
N ALA A 110 6.42 6.70 -7.94
CA ALA A 110 5.98 5.33 -7.71
C ALA A 110 7.15 4.40 -7.34
N LYS A 111 8.30 4.52 -8.01
CA LYS A 111 9.54 3.76 -7.73
C LYS A 111 10.04 4.02 -6.31
N ARG A 112 10.12 5.30 -5.90
CA ARG A 112 10.48 5.69 -4.52
C ARG A 112 9.46 5.20 -3.50
N PHE A 113 8.18 5.25 -3.82
CA PHE A 113 7.15 4.74 -2.92
C PHE A 113 7.28 3.22 -2.73
N ALA A 114 7.49 2.48 -3.83
CA ALA A 114 7.66 1.02 -3.81
C ALA A 114 8.90 0.60 -3.00
N SER A 115 10.04 1.27 -3.20
CA SER A 115 11.27 0.95 -2.47
C SER A 115 11.13 1.17 -0.96
N LEU A 116 10.51 2.28 -0.53
CA LEU A 116 10.24 2.54 0.88
C LEU A 116 9.25 1.54 1.48
N ASN A 117 8.28 1.07 0.70
CA ASN A 117 7.26 0.12 1.16
C ASN A 117 7.76 -1.33 1.26
N CYS A 118 8.95 -1.63 0.75
CA CYS A 118 9.59 -2.92 1.00
C CYS A 118 9.85 -3.14 2.49
N ILE A 119 10.11 -2.07 3.27
CA ILE A 119 10.34 -2.13 4.72
C ILE A 119 9.12 -2.66 5.48
N PRO A 120 7.93 -2.01 5.43
CA PRO A 120 6.75 -2.50 6.14
C PRO A 120 6.28 -3.87 5.64
N LEU A 121 6.41 -4.19 4.35
CA LEU A 121 6.06 -5.52 3.82
C LEU A 121 6.99 -6.62 4.34
N THR A 122 8.29 -6.34 4.44
CA THR A 122 9.25 -7.27 5.07
C THR A 122 8.93 -7.47 6.53
N LEU A 123 8.61 -6.39 7.26
CA LEU A 123 8.21 -6.48 8.67
C LEU A 123 6.94 -7.32 8.85
N TRP A 124 5.95 -7.21 7.96
CA TRP A 124 4.76 -8.05 7.98
C TRP A 124 5.11 -9.54 7.80
N LEU A 125 5.97 -9.88 6.83
CA LEU A 125 6.40 -11.26 6.67
C LEU A 125 7.10 -11.80 7.92
N LEU A 126 8.01 -11.00 8.50
CA LEU A 126 8.74 -11.39 9.71
C LEU A 126 7.80 -11.59 10.91
N THR A 127 6.78 -10.76 11.08
CA THR A 127 5.81 -10.93 12.17
C THR A 127 4.92 -12.16 11.97
N ASN A 128 4.52 -12.48 10.73
CA ASN A 128 3.79 -13.73 10.46
C ASN A 128 4.62 -14.96 10.85
N PHE A 129 5.89 -15.01 10.43
CA PHE A 129 6.78 -16.14 10.76
C PHE A 129 7.08 -16.21 12.27
N ARG A 130 7.34 -15.07 12.92
CA ARG A 130 7.61 -15.03 14.37
C ARG A 130 6.38 -15.36 15.21
N GLY A 131 5.19 -15.02 14.72
CA GLY A 131 3.91 -15.29 15.38
C GLY A 131 3.38 -16.71 15.20
N GLY A 132 4.05 -17.54 14.40
CA GLY A 132 3.59 -18.90 14.08
C GLY A 132 2.33 -18.93 13.22
N ALA A 133 2.08 -17.88 12.43
CA ALA A 133 0.95 -17.84 11.52
C ALA A 133 1.08 -18.91 10.42
N PRO A 134 -0.03 -19.43 9.87
CA PRO A 134 0.03 -20.36 8.74
C PRO A 134 0.81 -19.76 7.57
N PHE A 135 1.63 -20.58 6.90
CA PHE A 135 2.47 -20.12 5.77
C PHE A 135 1.65 -19.43 4.67
N THR A 136 0.41 -19.86 4.46
CA THR A 136 -0.53 -19.27 3.50
C THR A 136 -0.76 -17.78 3.73
N THR A 137 -0.72 -17.31 4.97
CA THR A 137 -0.88 -15.88 5.34
C THR A 137 0.27 -15.00 4.86
N SER A 138 1.41 -15.59 4.52
CA SER A 138 2.59 -14.89 4.02
C SER A 138 2.64 -14.80 2.49
N ILE A 139 1.78 -15.53 1.76
CA ILE A 139 1.81 -15.56 0.28
C ILE A 139 1.55 -14.17 -0.29
N MET A 140 0.43 -13.54 0.09
CA MET A 140 0.06 -12.23 -0.44
C MET A 140 1.05 -11.10 -0.10
N PRO A 141 1.50 -10.93 1.16
CA PRO A 141 2.54 -9.93 1.46
C PRO A 141 3.87 -10.25 0.76
N ALA A 142 4.22 -11.51 0.53
CA ALA A 142 5.43 -11.89 -0.22
C ALA A 142 5.32 -11.52 -1.71
N VAL A 143 4.17 -11.76 -2.35
CA VAL A 143 3.94 -11.36 -3.75
C VAL A 143 3.96 -9.84 -3.89
N LEU A 144 3.33 -9.11 -2.97
CA LEU A 144 3.39 -7.65 -2.95
C LEU A 144 4.82 -7.14 -2.75
N LEU A 145 5.59 -7.75 -1.83
CA LEU A 145 6.98 -7.41 -1.62
C LEU A 145 7.80 -7.64 -2.89
N ALA A 146 7.66 -8.78 -3.54
CA ALA A 146 8.36 -9.07 -4.80
C ALA A 146 8.02 -8.04 -5.89
N GLY A 147 6.74 -7.70 -6.05
CA GLY A 147 6.32 -6.67 -6.99
C GLY A 147 6.91 -5.28 -6.66
N TYR A 148 7.04 -4.96 -5.38
CA TYR A 148 7.60 -3.67 -4.93
C TYR A 148 9.12 -3.63 -5.03
N VAL A 149 9.80 -4.76 -4.86
CA VAL A 149 11.24 -4.88 -5.13
C VAL A 149 11.51 -4.67 -6.62
N TYR A 150 10.71 -5.29 -7.49
CA TYR A 150 10.80 -5.07 -8.93
C TYR A 150 10.58 -3.60 -9.28
N ALA A 151 9.44 -3.02 -8.87
CA ALA A 151 9.08 -1.64 -9.17
C ALA A 151 10.05 -0.61 -8.57
N GLY A 152 10.65 -0.90 -7.40
CA GLY A 152 11.50 0.02 -6.66
C GLY A 152 12.97 -0.01 -7.07
N PHE A 153 13.48 -1.17 -7.50
CA PHE A 153 14.92 -1.39 -7.67
C PHE A 153 15.35 -2.01 -9.00
N ILE A 154 14.44 -2.71 -9.71
CA ILE A 154 14.82 -3.48 -10.91
C ILE A 154 14.33 -2.78 -12.18
N GLU A 155 13.12 -2.24 -12.17
CA GLU A 155 12.55 -1.58 -13.34
C GLU A 155 13.26 -0.23 -13.60
N ASP A 156 13.69 -0.02 -14.85
CA ASP A 156 14.41 1.17 -15.31
C ASP A 156 13.48 2.32 -15.69
#